data_AF-A0A7C9TR18-F1
#
_entry.id   AF-A0A7C9TR18-F1
#
_cell.length_a   1.000
_cell.length_b   1.000
_cell.length_c   1.000
_cell.angle_alpha   90.00
_cell.angle_beta   90.00
_cell.angle_gamma   90.00
#
_symmetry.space_group_name_H-M   'P 1'
#
loop_
_entity.id
_entity.type
_entity.pdbx_description
1 polymer ?
#
loop_
_entity_poly.entity_id
_entity_poly.type
_entity_poly.pdbx_seq_one_letter_code
_entity_poly.pdbx_strand_id
1 'polypeptide(L)'
;MGVRELARRVGVTPKAVTDWEKSEVMGTAQLNTIDRALAALGERLMIDSRPLAGSRTHRALERREDRVALELHRAVALKLLDNPEAVLSLVPGNVEKLRGSVQGASALAGVDEWDELAGNEDLGGLVELMIGTDAHAITMRQTSPFLGVLSHDERIAAIARARVEQ
;
A
#
# COMPACT_ATOMS: atom_id res chain seq x y z
N MET A 1 30.53 -15.56 1.13
CA MET A 1 30.54 -15.65 2.61
C MET A 1 29.77 -16.89 3.02
N GLY A 2 30.24 -17.70 3.96
CA GLY A 2 29.52 -18.92 4.39
C GLY A 2 28.48 -18.66 5.47
N VAL A 3 27.47 -19.54 5.59
CA VAL A 3 26.35 -19.46 6.56
C VAL A 3 26.82 -19.16 7.99
N ARG A 4 27.85 -19.87 8.47
CA ARG A 4 28.39 -19.69 9.83
C ARG A 4 29.07 -18.33 10.03
N GLU A 5 29.74 -17.82 9.01
CA GLU A 5 30.41 -16.53 9.06
C GLU A 5 29.41 -15.37 9.03
N LEU A 6 28.36 -15.48 8.20
CA LEU A 6 27.25 -14.53 8.19
C LEU A 6 26.51 -14.53 9.55
N ALA A 7 26.19 -15.71 10.09
CA ALA A 7 25.53 -15.86 11.39
C ALA A 7 26.31 -15.14 12.50
N ARG A 8 27.65 -15.32 12.52
CA ARG A 8 28.55 -14.66 13.47
C ARG A 8 28.53 -13.13 13.32
N ARG A 9 28.57 -12.62 12.10
CA ARG A 9 28.61 -11.16 11.84
C ARG A 9 27.29 -10.46 12.16
N VAL A 10 26.15 -11.14 11.97
CA VAL A 10 24.82 -10.57 12.21
C VAL A 10 24.31 -10.83 13.64
N GLY A 11 25.02 -11.67 14.41
CA GLY A 11 24.65 -12.04 15.78
C GLY A 11 23.43 -12.97 15.84
N VAL A 12 23.29 -13.87 14.86
CA VAL A 12 22.18 -14.84 14.77
C VAL A 12 22.71 -16.27 14.69
N THR A 13 21.82 -17.26 14.78
CA THR A 13 22.21 -18.67 14.65
C THR A 13 22.42 -19.04 13.16
N PRO A 14 23.28 -20.03 12.84
CA PRO A 14 23.38 -20.56 11.47
C PRO A 14 22.04 -21.06 10.91
N LYS A 15 21.17 -21.59 11.78
CA LYS A 15 19.81 -21.99 11.40
C LYS A 15 18.97 -20.79 10.94
N ALA A 16 19.05 -19.65 11.64
CA ALA A 16 18.33 -18.45 11.23
C ALA A 16 18.76 -17.99 9.82
N VAL A 17 20.06 -18.07 9.51
CA VAL A 17 20.57 -17.76 8.16
C VAL A 17 20.04 -18.74 7.11
N THR A 18 19.97 -20.04 7.41
CA THR A 18 19.34 -21.02 6.50
C THR A 18 17.83 -20.78 6.32
N ASP A 19 17.14 -20.32 7.37
CA ASP A 19 15.72 -19.98 7.28
C ASP A 19 15.53 -18.69 6.43
N TRP A 20 16.47 -17.75 6.46
CA TRP A 20 16.49 -16.58 5.57
C TRP A 20 16.65 -16.97 4.10
N GLU A 21 17.59 -17.87 3.79
CA GLU A 21 17.79 -18.39 2.42
C GLU A 21 16.52 -19.07 1.89
N LYS A 22 15.79 -19.78 2.75
CA LYS A 22 14.49 -20.36 2.39
C LYS A 22 13.43 -19.30 2.11
N SER A 23 13.33 -18.28 2.96
CA SER A 23 12.40 -17.17 2.76
C SER A 23 12.70 -16.38 1.48
N GLU A 24 13.96 -16.23 1.10
CA GLU A 24 14.36 -15.63 -0.17
C GLU A 24 13.86 -16.46 -1.36
N VAL A 25 14.11 -17.77 -1.37
CA VAL A 25 13.63 -18.67 -2.44
C VAL A 25 12.10 -18.68 -2.53
N MET A 26 11.40 -18.56 -1.40
CA MET A 26 9.94 -18.52 -1.33
C MET A 26 9.35 -17.13 -1.65
N GLY A 27 10.17 -16.11 -1.88
CA GLY A 27 9.70 -14.74 -2.11
C GLY A 27 9.08 -14.07 -0.87
N THR A 28 9.36 -14.57 0.33
CA THR A 28 8.84 -14.06 1.62
C THR A 28 9.94 -13.40 2.47
N ALA A 29 11.10 -13.12 1.86
CA ALA A 29 12.19 -12.43 2.54
C ALA A 29 11.75 -11.05 3.05
N GLN A 30 11.93 -10.82 4.35
CA GLN A 30 11.64 -9.54 4.97
C GLN A 30 12.77 -8.54 4.67
N LEU A 31 12.42 -7.28 4.43
CA LEU A 31 13.41 -6.23 4.13
C LEU A 31 14.45 -6.05 5.25
N ASN A 32 14.04 -6.19 6.52
CA ASN A 32 14.95 -6.15 7.67
C ASN A 32 16.04 -7.23 7.61
N THR A 33 15.76 -8.37 6.99
CA THR A 33 16.64 -9.53 6.90
C THR A 33 17.68 -9.28 5.81
N ILE A 34 17.22 -8.73 4.69
CA ILE A 34 18.08 -8.28 3.60
C ILE A 34 19.01 -7.17 4.09
N ASP A 35 18.49 -6.16 4.79
CA ASP A 35 19.28 -5.06 5.34
C ASP A 35 20.36 -5.55 6.32
N ARG A 36 20.00 -6.43 7.26
CA ARG A 36 20.97 -7.01 8.21
C ARG A 36 22.05 -7.85 7.53
N ALA A 37 21.70 -8.60 6.48
CA ALA A 37 22.66 -9.38 5.71
C ALA A 37 23.65 -8.48 4.95
N LEU A 38 23.17 -7.40 4.34
CA LEU A 38 23.99 -6.39 3.66
C LEU A 38 24.90 -5.64 4.64
N ALA A 39 24.38 -5.26 5.81
CA ALA A 39 25.19 -4.61 6.86
C ALA A 39 26.37 -5.49 7.32
N ALA A 40 26.19 -6.82 7.41
CA ALA A 40 27.29 -7.75 7.74
C ALA A 40 28.34 -7.90 6.63
N LEU A 41 28.00 -7.51 5.40
CA LEU A 41 28.93 -7.39 4.28
C LEU A 41 29.62 -6.01 4.25
N GLY A 42 29.21 -5.06 5.09
CA GLY A 42 29.66 -3.67 5.03
C GLY A 42 28.93 -2.84 3.99
N GLU A 43 27.82 -3.35 3.45
CA GLU A 43 26.97 -2.70 2.46
C GLU A 43 25.73 -2.08 3.10
N ARG A 44 25.07 -1.17 2.39
CA ARG A 44 23.79 -0.56 2.82
C ARG A 44 22.69 -0.89 1.81
N LEU A 45 21.51 -1.27 2.31
CA LEU A 45 20.33 -1.42 1.46
C LEU A 45 19.86 -0.04 0.97
N MET A 46 19.82 0.13 -0.35
CA MET A 46 19.23 1.29 -1.01
C MET A 46 18.00 0.82 -1.79
N ILE A 47 16.84 1.39 -1.46
CA ILE A 47 15.58 1.09 -2.16
C ILE A 47 15.23 2.31 -3.01
N ASP A 48 15.16 2.11 -4.32
CA ASP A 48 14.65 3.07 -5.30
C ASP A 48 13.44 2.43 -5.98
N SER A 49 12.30 3.10 -5.93
CA SER A 49 11.09 2.65 -6.63
C SER A 49 11.00 3.36 -7.98
N ARG A 50 11.11 2.60 -9.07
CA ARG A 50 10.89 3.12 -10.42
C ARG A 50 9.63 2.52 -11.02
N PRO A 51 8.81 3.30 -11.74
CA PRO A 51 7.75 2.74 -12.56
C PRO A 51 8.33 1.72 -13.53
N LEU A 52 7.84 0.48 -13.49
CA LEU A 52 8.16 -0.54 -14.47
C LEU A 52 7.52 -0.14 -15.81
N ALA A 53 8.31 0.47 -16.69
CA ALA A 53 7.88 0.82 -18.05
C ALA A 53 7.29 -0.42 -18.75
N GLY A 54 6.03 -0.32 -19.18
CA GLY A 54 5.32 -1.42 -19.84
C GLY A 54 4.69 -2.48 -18.92
N SER A 55 4.73 -2.30 -17.60
CA SER A 55 3.94 -3.14 -16.70
C SER A 55 2.44 -3.03 -17.05
N ARG A 56 1.72 -4.16 -17.02
CA ARG A 56 0.26 -4.20 -17.24
C ARG A 56 -0.48 -3.26 -16.29
N THR A 57 0.07 -2.99 -15.12
CA THR A 57 -0.42 -2.01 -14.14
C THR A 57 -0.45 -0.57 -14.65
N HIS A 58 0.45 -0.18 -15.58
CA HIS A 58 0.45 1.15 -16.18
C HIS A 58 -0.65 1.33 -17.24
N ARG A 59 -1.08 0.25 -17.89
CA ARG A 59 -2.17 0.30 -18.88
C ARG A 59 -3.55 0.50 -18.26
N ALA A 60 -3.73 0.15 -16.99
CA ALA A 60 -5.02 0.30 -16.32
C ALA A 60 -5.33 1.76 -15.94
N LEU A 61 -4.32 2.64 -15.85
CA LEU A 61 -4.46 4.04 -15.47
C LEU A 61 -4.39 5.00 -16.68
N GLU A 62 -4.97 4.60 -17.82
CA GLU A 62 -5.00 5.43 -19.03
C GLU A 62 -5.79 6.74 -18.80
N ARG A 63 -6.85 6.69 -17.99
CA ARG A 63 -7.68 7.87 -17.71
C ARG A 63 -7.05 8.74 -16.63
N ARG A 64 -7.07 10.05 -16.86
CA ARG A 64 -6.59 11.06 -15.91
C ARG A 64 -7.28 10.95 -14.55
N GLU A 65 -8.56 10.64 -14.55
CA GLU A 65 -9.37 10.49 -13.33
C GLU A 65 -8.86 9.34 -12.46
N ASP A 66 -8.51 8.20 -13.07
CA ASP A 66 -7.96 7.05 -12.35
C ASP A 66 -6.58 7.37 -11.73
N ARG A 67 -5.74 8.14 -12.44
CA ARG A 67 -4.46 8.63 -11.89
C ARG A 67 -4.65 9.60 -10.72
N VAL A 68 -5.59 10.53 -10.84
CA VAL A 68 -5.92 11.48 -9.75
C VAL A 68 -6.47 10.73 -8.54
N ALA A 69 -7.36 9.76 -8.76
CA ALA A 69 -7.90 8.92 -7.69
C ALA A 69 -6.78 8.13 -7.00
N LEU A 70 -5.83 7.55 -7.75
CA LEU A 70 -4.67 6.87 -7.19
C LEU A 70 -3.82 7.80 -6.33
N GLU A 71 -3.49 9.00 -6.80
CA GLU A 71 -2.68 9.94 -6.03
C GLU A 71 -3.35 10.43 -4.74
N LEU A 72 -4.67 10.62 -4.78
CA LEU A 72 -5.45 10.91 -3.58
C LEU A 72 -5.38 9.75 -2.59
N HIS A 73 -5.54 8.51 -3.06
CA HIS A 73 -5.48 7.33 -2.19
C HIS A 73 -4.06 7.02 -1.69
N ARG A 74 -3.00 7.31 -2.46
CA ARG A 74 -1.61 7.27 -1.97
C ARG A 74 -1.42 8.24 -0.80
N ALA A 75 -1.96 9.45 -0.89
CA ALA A 75 -1.88 10.42 0.21
C ALA A 75 -2.69 9.98 1.44
N VAL A 76 -3.86 9.37 1.24
CA VAL A 76 -4.66 8.77 2.33
C VAL A 76 -3.90 7.61 2.97
N ALA A 77 -3.30 6.71 2.17
CA ALA A 77 -2.52 5.58 2.68
C ALA A 77 -1.35 6.02 3.55
N LEU A 78 -0.65 7.10 3.18
CA LEU A 78 0.41 7.67 4.01
C LEU A 78 -0.11 8.15 5.38
N LYS A 79 -1.28 8.81 5.40
CA LYS A 79 -1.92 9.20 6.67
C LYS A 79 -2.42 8.01 7.48
N LEU A 80 -2.96 6.99 6.81
CA LEU A 80 -3.40 5.76 7.46
C LEU A 80 -2.23 5.06 8.15
N LEU A 81 -1.06 5.02 7.50
CA LEU A 81 0.15 4.42 8.07
C LEU A 81 0.77 5.24 9.21
N ASP A 82 0.64 6.57 9.17
CA ASP A 82 1.15 7.48 10.20
C ASP A 82 0.24 7.53 11.45
N ASN A 83 -1.06 7.64 11.25
CA ASN A 83 -2.05 7.68 12.34
C ASN A 83 -3.32 6.89 11.95
N PRO A 84 -3.31 5.56 12.14
CA PRO A 84 -4.43 4.70 11.78
C PRO A 84 -5.73 5.09 12.50
N GLU A 85 -5.66 5.36 13.80
CA GLU A 85 -6.82 5.67 14.64
C GLU A 85 -7.57 6.91 14.13
N ALA A 86 -6.85 7.99 13.82
CA ALA A 86 -7.46 9.22 13.31
C ALA A 86 -8.16 9.00 11.96
N VAL A 87 -7.56 8.22 11.06
CA VAL A 87 -8.14 7.93 9.74
C VAL A 87 -9.34 7.00 9.84
N LEU A 88 -9.21 5.89 10.58
CA LEU A 88 -10.27 4.89 10.73
C LEU A 88 -11.49 5.44 11.48
N SER A 89 -11.31 6.41 12.39
CA SER A 89 -12.42 7.06 13.10
C SER A 89 -13.44 7.74 12.18
N LEU A 90 -13.05 8.11 10.94
CA LEU A 90 -13.92 8.75 9.95
C LEU A 90 -14.73 7.75 9.13
N VAL A 91 -14.30 6.48 9.06
CA VAL A 91 -14.86 5.48 8.14
C VAL A 91 -16.34 5.19 8.42
N PRO A 92 -16.78 4.91 9.67
CA PRO A 92 -18.18 4.53 9.92
C PRO A 92 -19.19 5.58 9.45
N GLY A 93 -18.92 6.86 9.74
CA GLY A 93 -19.79 7.97 9.33
C GLY A 93 -19.80 8.23 7.82
N ASN A 94 -18.73 7.87 7.11
CA ASN A 94 -18.67 7.96 5.67
C ASN A 94 -19.31 6.75 4.98
N VAL A 95 -19.15 5.55 5.54
CA VAL A 95 -19.84 4.33 5.09
C VAL A 95 -21.35 4.51 5.14
N GLU A 96 -21.89 5.04 6.25
CA GLU A 96 -23.32 5.30 6.39
C GLU A 96 -23.84 6.23 5.28
N LYS A 97 -23.13 7.33 5.00
CA LYS A 97 -23.46 8.25 3.90
C LYS A 97 -23.37 7.58 2.53
N LEU A 98 -22.32 6.78 2.31
CA LEU A 98 -22.13 6.09 1.05
C LEU A 98 -23.26 5.10 0.79
N ARG A 99 -23.64 4.26 1.76
CA ARG A 99 -24.77 3.32 1.66
C ARG A 99 -26.09 4.00 1.27
N GLY A 100 -26.33 5.24 1.73
CA GLY A 100 -27.49 6.02 1.34
C GLY A 100 -27.41 6.69 -0.05
N SER A 101 -26.21 6.85 -0.61
CA SER A 101 -25.97 7.61 -1.84
C SER A 101 -25.68 6.73 -3.06
N VAL A 102 -25.02 5.59 -2.89
CA VAL A 102 -24.66 4.69 -3.99
C VAL A 102 -25.87 3.87 -4.44
N GLN A 103 -25.88 3.50 -5.73
CA GLN A 103 -26.95 2.71 -6.33
C GLN A 103 -26.35 1.46 -6.98
N GLY A 104 -27.03 0.32 -6.81
CA GLY A 104 -26.65 -0.97 -7.39
C GLY A 104 -25.82 -1.85 -6.46
N ALA A 105 -26.00 -3.16 -6.62
CA ALA A 105 -25.40 -4.18 -5.75
C ALA A 105 -23.87 -4.15 -5.76
N SER A 106 -23.23 -3.87 -6.90
CA SER A 106 -21.77 -3.81 -7.00
C SER A 106 -21.17 -2.63 -6.21
N ALA A 107 -21.84 -1.48 -6.20
CA ALA A 107 -21.34 -0.32 -5.47
C ALA A 107 -21.52 -0.51 -3.96
N LEU A 108 -22.64 -1.11 -3.54
CA LEU A 108 -22.86 -1.49 -2.15
C LEU A 108 -21.83 -2.53 -1.67
N ALA A 109 -21.55 -3.56 -2.48
CA ALA A 109 -20.52 -4.55 -2.16
C ALA A 109 -19.13 -3.91 -1.98
N GLY A 110 -18.78 -2.92 -2.81
CA GLY A 110 -17.52 -2.18 -2.63
C GLY A 110 -17.50 -1.33 -1.37
N VAL A 111 -18.63 -0.75 -0.94
CA VAL A 111 -18.72 -0.06 0.35
C VAL A 111 -18.56 -1.04 1.51
N ASP A 112 -19.19 -2.21 1.42
CA ASP A 112 -19.13 -3.24 2.47
C ASP A 112 -17.72 -3.85 2.59
N GLU A 113 -17.01 -4.07 1.49
CA GLU A 113 -15.61 -4.53 1.50
C GLU A 113 -14.68 -3.52 2.19
N TRP A 114 -14.87 -2.21 1.95
CA TRP A 114 -14.14 -1.19 2.67
C TRP A 114 -14.47 -1.15 4.17
N ASP A 115 -15.76 -1.28 4.52
CA ASP A 115 -16.24 -1.30 5.92
C ASP A 115 -15.67 -2.50 6.68
N GLU A 116 -15.62 -3.68 6.05
CA GLU A 116 -15.05 -4.90 6.62
C GLU A 116 -13.55 -4.75 6.89
N LEU A 117 -12.77 -4.26 5.91
CA LEU A 117 -11.33 -4.05 6.09
C LEU A 117 -11.03 -3.01 7.18
N ALA A 118 -11.80 -1.92 7.23
CA ALA A 118 -11.64 -0.91 8.25
C ALA A 118 -12.05 -1.40 9.65
N GLY A 119 -13.16 -2.14 9.74
CA GLY A 119 -13.65 -2.71 11.00
C GLY A 119 -12.74 -3.79 11.57
N ASN A 120 -12.02 -4.52 10.72
CA ASN A 120 -11.00 -5.49 11.11
C ASN A 120 -9.62 -4.85 11.35
N GLU A 121 -9.48 -3.53 11.19
CA GLU A 121 -8.20 -2.81 11.24
C GLU A 121 -7.12 -3.42 10.31
N ASP A 122 -7.53 -3.97 9.17
CA ASP A 122 -6.62 -4.57 8.19
C ASP A 122 -5.92 -3.48 7.35
N LEU A 123 -4.90 -2.85 7.95
CA LEU A 123 -4.12 -1.80 7.29
C LEU A 123 -3.45 -2.29 6.01
N GLY A 124 -3.08 -3.57 5.93
CA GLY A 124 -2.46 -4.16 4.76
C GLY A 124 -3.44 -4.19 3.58
N GLY A 125 -4.62 -4.79 3.80
CA GLY A 125 -5.69 -4.84 2.79
C GLY A 125 -6.20 -3.46 2.38
N LEU A 126 -6.33 -2.54 3.34
CA LEU A 126 -6.70 -1.15 3.04
C LEU A 126 -5.67 -0.47 2.11
N VAL A 127 -4.38 -0.56 2.43
CA VAL A 127 -3.32 0.04 1.62
C VAL A 127 -3.25 -0.64 0.25
N GLU A 128 -3.40 -1.95 0.17
CA GLU A 128 -3.40 -2.71 -1.08
C GLU A 128 -4.50 -2.22 -2.03
N LEU A 129 -5.75 -2.07 -1.56
CA LEU A 129 -6.84 -1.52 -2.37
C LEU A 129 -6.63 -0.05 -2.73
N MET A 130 -6.09 0.76 -1.81
CA MET A 130 -5.84 2.19 -2.03
C MET A 130 -4.86 2.42 -3.18
N ILE A 131 -3.75 1.67 -3.21
CA ILE A 131 -2.64 1.89 -4.15
C ILE A 131 -2.62 0.89 -5.32
N GLY A 132 -3.51 -0.10 -5.29
CA GLY A 132 -3.64 -1.12 -6.32
C GLY A 132 -3.96 -0.52 -7.68
N THR A 133 -3.45 -1.17 -8.72
CA THR A 133 -3.53 -0.69 -10.11
C THR A 133 -4.24 -1.68 -11.04
N ASP A 134 -4.81 -2.75 -10.50
CA ASP A 134 -5.73 -3.61 -11.24
C ASP A 134 -7.13 -2.99 -11.33
N ALA A 135 -8.01 -3.63 -12.11
CA ALA A 135 -9.37 -3.16 -12.34
C ALA A 135 -10.24 -3.15 -11.07
N HIS A 136 -9.97 -4.06 -10.11
CA HIS A 136 -10.69 -4.12 -8.84
C HIS A 136 -10.37 -2.89 -8.01
N ALA A 137 -9.08 -2.62 -7.75
CA ALA A 137 -8.64 -1.44 -7.00
C ALA A 137 -9.09 -0.11 -7.65
N ILE A 138 -9.11 -0.03 -8.98
CA ILE A 138 -9.64 1.14 -9.70
C ILE A 138 -11.14 1.35 -9.41
N THR A 139 -11.92 0.26 -9.46
CA THR A 139 -13.36 0.30 -9.16
C THR A 139 -13.60 0.65 -7.70
N MET A 140 -12.85 0.04 -6.78
CA MET A 140 -12.96 0.25 -5.34
C MET A 140 -12.72 1.69 -4.90
N ARG A 141 -11.84 2.43 -5.59
CA ARG A 141 -11.63 3.87 -5.31
C ARG A 141 -12.86 4.74 -5.58
N GLN A 142 -13.85 4.26 -6.33
CA GLN A 142 -15.10 4.99 -6.58
C GLN A 142 -16.07 4.95 -5.40
N THR A 143 -15.93 3.97 -4.50
CA THR A 143 -16.80 3.75 -3.33
C THR A 143 -16.04 3.90 -2.01
N SER A 144 -14.95 4.67 -2.02
CA SER A 144 -14.03 4.83 -0.90
C SER A 144 -14.60 5.67 0.25
N PRO A 145 -14.56 5.19 1.51
CA PRO A 145 -15.07 5.92 2.69
C PRO A 145 -14.06 6.90 3.30
N PHE A 146 -12.96 7.23 2.63
CA PHE A 146 -11.88 8.07 3.19
C PHE A 146 -12.04 9.57 2.92
N LEU A 147 -13.27 10.03 2.66
CA LEU A 147 -13.57 11.44 2.46
C LEU A 147 -13.25 12.24 3.74
N GLY A 148 -12.53 13.34 3.59
CA GLY A 148 -12.18 14.23 4.72
C GLY A 148 -10.86 13.91 5.42
N VAL A 149 -10.19 12.79 5.09
CA VAL A 149 -8.85 12.46 5.62
C VAL A 149 -7.80 13.48 5.19
N LEU A 150 -7.90 13.95 3.94
CA LEU A 150 -7.00 14.94 3.36
C LEU A 150 -7.57 16.35 3.57
N SER A 151 -6.73 17.25 4.04
CA SER A 151 -6.97 18.70 3.99
C SER A 151 -7.02 19.19 2.55
N HIS A 152 -7.50 20.43 2.36
CA HIS A 152 -7.60 21.03 1.03
C HIS A 152 -6.24 21.06 0.31
N ASP A 153 -5.19 21.51 1.00
CA ASP A 153 -3.86 21.65 0.42
C ASP A 153 -3.24 20.29 0.06
N GLU A 154 -3.42 19.28 0.91
CA GLU A 154 -2.98 17.91 0.61
C GLU A 154 -3.67 17.33 -0.62
N ARG A 155 -4.98 17.61 -0.80
CA ARG A 155 -5.72 17.19 -2.00
C ARG A 155 -5.17 17.88 -3.25
N ILE A 156 -4.91 19.18 -3.19
CA ILE A 156 -4.33 19.92 -4.32
C ILE A 156 -2.95 19.38 -4.67
N ALA A 157 -2.10 19.12 -3.67
CA ALA A 157 -0.77 18.53 -3.88
C ALA A 157 -0.84 17.14 -4.53
N ALA A 158 -1.76 16.28 -4.08
CA ALA A 158 -1.99 14.96 -4.68
C ALA A 158 -2.45 15.08 -6.14
N ILE A 159 -3.43 15.94 -6.42
CA ILE A 159 -3.91 16.17 -7.80
C ILE A 159 -2.80 16.71 -8.71
N ALA A 160 -1.87 17.50 -8.19
CA ALA A 160 -0.73 18.00 -8.94
C ALA A 160 0.26 16.88 -9.33
N ARG A 161 0.54 15.94 -8.44
CA ARG A 161 1.42 14.78 -8.73
C ARG A 161 0.93 13.94 -9.89
N ALA A 162 -0.39 13.74 -10.01
CA ALA A 162 -1.01 13.01 -11.12
C ALA A 162 -0.78 13.65 -12.51
N ARG A 163 -0.32 14.90 -12.57
CA ARG A 163 0.02 15.60 -13.82
C ARG A 163 1.48 15.39 -14.24
N VAL A 164 2.38 15.12 -13.28
CA VAL A 164 3.84 15.05 -13.48
C VAL A 164 4.27 13.67 -14.00
N GLU A 165 3.46 12.62 -13.79
CA GLU A 165 3.72 11.26 -14.28
C GLU A 165 3.33 11.03 -15.78
N GLN A 166 3.28 12.09 -16.61
CA GLN A 166 3.09 12.02 -18.08
C GLN A 166 4.41 12.26 -18.80
#